data_AF-X0YUH4-F1
#
_entry.id   AF-X0YUH4-F1
#
_cell.length_a   1.000
_cell.length_b   1.000
_cell.length_c   1.000
_cell.angle_alpha   90.00
_cell.angle_beta   90.00
_cell.angle_gamma   90.00
#
_symmetry.space_group_name_H-M   'P 1'
#
loop_
_entity.id
_entity.type
_entity.pdbx_description
1 polymer ?
#
loop_
_entity_poly.entity_id
_entity_poly.type
_entity_poly.pdbx_seq_one_letter_code
_entity_poly.pdbx_strand_id
1 'polypeptide(L)'
;MEAMESNNTTPKKTLSPLQEIVYAQKQGIPRGIYSICSANQFVLVAGFQQALRELQAHQDKQIVRDQKTVLDQSPLLIESTSNQVNQYGGYTGMTP
;
A
#
# COMPACT_ATOMS: atom_id res chain seq x y z
N MET A 1 -14.96 44.19 -8.88
CA MET A 1 -13.53 43.88 -9.12
C MET A 1 -13.32 42.48 -8.58
N GLU A 2 -13.73 41.49 -9.36
CA GLU A 2 -13.64 40.07 -9.00
C GLU A 2 -12.18 39.65 -9.16
N ALA A 3 -11.54 39.28 -8.05
CA ALA A 3 -10.25 38.63 -8.10
C ALA A 3 -10.48 37.21 -8.64
N MET A 4 -10.02 36.97 -9.87
CA MET A 4 -9.95 35.66 -10.49
C MET A 4 -9.16 34.71 -9.57
N GLU A 5 -9.85 33.75 -8.98
CA GLU A 5 -9.21 32.57 -8.40
C GLU A 5 -8.50 31.82 -9.54
N SER A 6 -7.17 31.83 -9.49
CA SER A 6 -6.33 31.09 -10.42
C SER A 6 -6.58 29.60 -10.23
N ASN A 7 -7.39 29.01 -11.12
CA ASN A 7 -7.56 27.58 -11.27
C ASN A 7 -6.21 26.95 -11.66
N ASN A 8 -5.42 26.59 -10.65
CA ASN A 8 -4.20 25.82 -10.86
C ASN A 8 -4.56 24.34 -11.03
N THR A 9 -4.89 23.95 -12.26
CA THR A 9 -5.06 22.57 -12.72
C THR A 9 -3.71 21.85 -12.81
N THR A 10 -2.94 21.85 -11.73
CA THR A 10 -1.89 20.83 -11.57
C THR A 10 -2.62 19.50 -11.33
N PRO A 11 -2.39 18.44 -12.13
CA PRO A 11 -2.96 17.14 -11.83
C PRO A 11 -2.55 16.76 -10.41
N LYS A 12 -3.51 16.62 -9.48
CA LYS A 12 -3.22 16.10 -8.14
C LYS A 12 -2.62 14.72 -8.33
N LYS A 13 -1.30 14.61 -8.20
CA LYS A 13 -0.58 13.34 -8.31
C LYS A 13 -1.19 12.38 -7.29
N THR A 14 -1.84 11.32 -7.78
CA THR A 14 -2.31 10.23 -6.93
C THR A 14 -1.08 9.62 -6.25
N LEU A 15 -1.09 9.64 -4.92
CA LEU A 15 0.00 9.07 -4.12
C LEU A 15 -0.06 7.55 -4.20
N SER A 16 1.10 6.89 -4.19
CA SER A 16 1.15 5.44 -3.97
C SER A 16 0.78 5.11 -2.51
N PRO A 17 0.37 3.87 -2.18
CA PRO A 17 0.05 3.50 -0.80
C PRO A 17 1.18 3.83 0.19
N LEU A 18 2.43 3.56 -0.17
CA LEU A 18 3.58 3.90 0.69
C LEU A 18 3.75 5.42 0.87
N GLN A 19 3.50 6.21 -0.17
CA GLN A 19 3.54 7.67 -0.07
C GLN A 19 2.41 8.21 0.83
N GLU A 20 1.21 7.63 0.76
CA GLU A 20 0.09 7.97 1.65
C GLU A 20 0.44 7.68 3.12
N ILE A 21 1.06 6.53 3.40
CA ILE A 21 1.51 6.16 4.76
C ILE A 21 2.50 7.19 5.30
N VAL A 22 3.55 7.50 4.53
CA VAL A 22 4.58 8.46 4.93
C VAL A 22 3.98 9.86 5.13
N TYR A 23 3.06 10.26 4.25
CA TYR A 23 2.37 11.54 4.38
C TYR A 23 1.54 11.59 5.67
N ALA A 24 0.74 10.57 5.96
CA ALA A 24 -0.08 10.48 7.16
C ALA A 24 0.77 10.48 8.44
N GLN A 25 1.87 9.72 8.46
CA GLN A 25 2.82 9.68 9.58
C GLN A 25 3.43 11.07 9.85
N LYS A 26 3.79 11.81 8.80
CA LYS A 26 4.31 13.19 8.93
C LYS A 26 3.30 14.18 9.49
N GLN A 27 2.00 13.86 9.43
CA GLN A 27 0.92 14.63 10.06
C GLN A 27 0.57 14.13 11.48
N GLY A 28 1.37 13.20 12.05
CA GLY A 28 1.14 12.64 13.37
C GLY A 28 0.05 11.55 13.43
N ILE A 29 -0.47 11.11 12.28
CA ILE A 29 -1.46 10.03 12.23
C ILE A 29 -0.69 8.69 12.33
N PRO A 30 -0.97 7.83 13.34
CA PRO A 30 -0.29 6.56 13.50
C PRO A 30 -0.77 5.56 12.44
N ARG A 31 -0.13 5.59 11.27
CA ARG A 31 -0.36 4.69 10.15
C ARG A 31 0.93 3.98 9.77
N GLY A 32 0.81 2.73 9.35
CA GLY A 32 1.92 1.89 8.91
C GLY A 32 1.44 0.74 8.03
N ILE A 33 2.39 -0.07 7.58
CA ILE A 33 2.16 -1.31 6.84
C ILE A 33 3.15 -2.35 7.37
N TYR A 34 2.71 -3.60 7.51
CA TYR A 34 3.61 -4.69 7.83
C TYR A 34 4.38 -5.10 6.56
N SER A 35 5.63 -5.53 6.72
CA SER A 35 6.44 -6.06 5.63
C SER A 35 6.65 -7.57 5.79
N ILE A 36 6.20 -8.36 4.82
CA ILE A 36 6.39 -9.81 4.82
C ILE A 36 7.68 -10.16 4.06
N CYS A 37 8.75 -10.43 4.80
CA CYS A 37 10.07 -10.79 4.24
C CYS A 37 10.28 -12.32 4.22
N SER A 38 9.40 -13.06 3.56
CA SER A 38 9.44 -14.54 3.53
C SER A 38 9.25 -15.10 2.13
N ALA A 39 10.05 -16.10 1.77
CA ALA A 39 9.86 -16.89 0.56
C ALA A 39 9.00 -18.14 0.79
N ASN A 40 8.55 -18.40 2.03
CA ASN A 40 7.72 -19.56 2.32
C ASN A 40 6.29 -19.36 1.80
N GLN A 41 5.84 -20.28 0.93
CA GLN A 41 4.52 -20.23 0.30
C GLN A 41 3.37 -20.07 1.30
N PHE A 42 3.38 -20.77 2.44
CA PHE A 42 2.30 -20.68 3.42
C PHE A 42 2.25 -19.31 4.10
N VAL A 43 3.41 -18.69 4.32
CA VAL A 43 3.47 -17.33 4.89
C VAL A 43 2.92 -16.31 3.90
N LEU A 44 3.27 -16.45 2.60
CA LEU A 44 2.72 -15.59 1.55
C LEU A 44 1.20 -15.73 1.47
N VAL A 45 0.68 -16.97 1.43
CA VAL A 45 -0.77 -17.24 1.42
C VAL A 45 -1.45 -16.63 2.65
N ALA A 46 -0.87 -16.75 3.85
CA ALA A 46 -1.40 -16.13 5.06
C ALA A 46 -1.45 -14.60 4.97
N GLY A 47 -0.43 -13.98 4.38
CA GLY A 47 -0.39 -12.54 4.08
C GLY A 47 -1.51 -12.10 3.15
N PHE A 48 -1.71 -12.80 2.03
CA PHE A 48 -2.83 -12.56 1.11
C PHE A 48 -4.19 -12.72 1.80
N GLN A 49 -4.38 -13.79 2.57
CA GLN A 49 -5.62 -14.02 3.30
C GLN A 49 -5.90 -12.92 4.33
N GLN A 50 -4.86 -12.41 5.00
CA GLN A 50 -5.01 -11.30 5.95
C GLN A 50 -5.45 -10.01 5.25
N ALA A 51 -4.78 -9.63 4.15
CA ALA A 51 -5.14 -8.45 3.37
C ALA A 51 -6.59 -8.54 2.84
N LEU A 52 -7.00 -9.71 2.35
CA LEU A 52 -8.38 -9.93 1.87
C LEU A 52 -9.42 -9.81 2.99
N ARG A 53 -9.15 -10.38 4.17
CA ARG A 53 -10.05 -10.26 5.34
C ARG A 53 -10.25 -8.81 5.76
N GLU A 54 -9.18 -8.03 5.78
CA GLU A 54 -9.24 -6.59 6.10
C GLU A 54 -10.01 -5.83 5.03
N LEU A 55 -9.71 -6.06 3.74
CA LEU A 55 -10.42 -5.44 2.63
C LEU A 55 -11.94 -5.67 2.72
N GLN A 56 -12.36 -6.89 3.04
CA GLN A 56 -13.78 -7.25 3.23
C GLN A 56 -14.38 -6.55 4.46
N ALA A 57 -13.69 -6.53 5.60
CA ALA A 57 -14.15 -5.83 6.79
C ALA A 57 -14.31 -4.31 6.58
N HIS A 58 -13.59 -3.74 5.61
CA HIS A 58 -13.71 -2.35 5.20
C HIS A 58 -14.81 -2.09 4.14
N GLN A 59 -15.36 -3.13 3.49
CA GLN A 59 -16.48 -2.98 2.54
C GLN A 59 -17.83 -2.76 3.24
N ASP A 60 -18.02 -3.32 4.43
CA ASP A 60 -19.28 -3.23 5.19
C ASP A 60 -19.46 -1.87 5.88
N LYS A 61 -18.40 -1.05 5.94
CA LYS A 61 -18.46 0.31 6.50
C LYS A 61 -18.91 1.27 5.41
N GLN A 62 -20.21 1.53 5.35
CA GLN A 62 -20.80 2.62 4.56
C GLN A 62 -20.36 3.98 5.13
N ILE A 63 -19.10 4.35 4.93
CA ILE A 63 -18.54 5.64 5.33
C ILE A 63 -17.98 6.32 4.08
N VAL A 64 -18.73 7.33 3.62
CA VAL A 64 -18.36 8.40 2.68
C VAL A 64 -17.64 7.93 1.40
N ARG A 65 -18.43 7.67 0.35
CA ARG A 65 -17.98 7.25 -1.00
C ARG A 65 -16.90 8.15 -1.62
N ASP A 66 -16.75 9.37 -1.13
CA ASP A 66 -15.94 10.41 -1.78
C ASP A 66 -14.51 10.52 -1.23
N GLN A 67 -14.14 9.74 -0.20
CA GLN A 67 -12.82 9.86 0.43
C GLN A 67 -12.18 8.53 0.84
N LYS A 68 -12.45 7.45 0.08
CA LYS A 68 -11.74 6.18 0.23
C LYS A 68 -10.32 6.31 -0.33
N THR A 69 -9.32 6.14 0.51
CA THR A 69 -7.90 6.20 0.16
C THR A 69 -7.39 4.86 -0.37
N VAL A 70 -6.21 4.82 -1.01
CA VAL A 70 -5.61 3.56 -1.48
C VAL A 70 -5.30 2.63 -0.29
N LEU A 71 -5.05 3.19 0.90
CA LEU A 71 -4.85 2.40 2.11
C LEU A 71 -6.11 1.69 2.61
N ASP A 72 -7.31 2.21 2.30
CA ASP A 72 -8.57 1.52 2.60
C ASP A 72 -8.82 0.30 1.70
N GLN A 73 -7.85 -0.01 0.83
CA GLN A 73 -7.83 -1.20 -0.01
C GLN A 73 -6.93 -2.32 0.56
N SER A 74 -6.46 -2.21 1.81
CA SER A 74 -5.57 -3.16 2.51
C SER A 74 -4.39 -3.63 1.63
N PRO A 75 -3.45 -2.73 1.29
CA PRO A 75 -2.28 -3.10 0.51
C PRO A 75 -1.38 -4.10 1.26
N LEU A 76 -0.83 -5.06 0.51
CA LEU A 76 0.11 -6.07 1.00
C LEU A 76 1.53 -5.74 0.53
N LEU A 77 2.48 -5.66 1.46
CA LEU A 77 3.91 -5.49 1.17
C LEU A 77 4.64 -6.82 1.37
N ILE A 78 5.22 -7.35 0.30
CA ILE A 78 6.08 -8.53 0.29
C ILE A 78 7.46 -8.08 -0.19
N GLU A 79 8.49 -8.50 0.53
CA GLU A 79 9.87 -8.17 0.21
C GLU A 79 10.70 -9.44 0.11
N SER A 80 11.75 -9.39 -0.73
CA SER A 80 12.78 -10.41 -0.80
C SER A 80 14.15 -9.78 -0.59
N THR A 81 15.06 -10.56 0.00
CA THR A 81 16.47 -10.19 0.11
C THR A 81 17.23 -10.61 -1.16
N SER A 82 18.37 -9.99 -1.44
CA SER A 82 19.23 -10.36 -2.58
C SER A 82 19.78 -11.79 -2.51
N ASN A 83 19.85 -12.37 -1.30
CA ASN A 83 20.19 -13.77 -1.12
C ASN A 83 19.04 -14.69 -1.55
N GLN A 84 17.79 -14.28 -1.30
CA GLN A 84 16.60 -15.01 -1.74
C GLN A 84 16.44 -14.93 -3.25
N VAL A 85 16.43 -13.71 -3.81
CA VAL A 85 16.09 -13.42 -5.20
C VAL A 85 17.13 -12.48 -5.78
N ASN A 86 17.72 -12.84 -6.92
CA ASN A 86 18.64 -11.99 -7.67
C ASN A 86 18.70 -12.41 -9.14
N GLN A 87 19.54 -11.75 -9.96
CA GLN A 87 19.65 -12.03 -11.39
C GLN A 87 20.16 -13.44 -11.74
N TYR A 88 20.69 -14.17 -10.76
CA TYR A 88 21.16 -15.55 -10.88
C TYR A 88 20.22 -16.57 -10.21
N GLY A 89 19.09 -16.12 -9.64
CA GLY A 89 18.10 -16.97 -8.99
C GLY A 89 18.19 -17.03 -7.46
N GLY A 90 19.24 -16.49 -6.84
CA GLY A 90 19.44 -16.61 -5.38
C GLY A 90 19.38 -18.07 -4.87
N TYR A 91 19.08 -18.26 -3.58
CA TYR A 91 18.90 -19.62 -3.04
C TYR A 91 17.51 -20.22 -3.32
N THR A 92 16.54 -19.40 -3.76
CA THR A 92 15.20 -19.89 -4.10
C THR A 92 15.11 -20.39 -5.54
N GLY A 93 16.10 -20.10 -6.39
CA GLY A 93 16.05 -20.36 -7.83
C GLY A 93 15.17 -19.38 -8.62
N MET A 94 14.81 -18.23 -8.03
CA MET A 94 13.92 -17.23 -8.62
C MET A 94 14.65 -15.92 -8.93
N THR A 95 14.38 -15.36 -10.11
CA THR A 95 14.75 -13.98 -10.45
C THR A 95 13.65 -13.00 -10.02
N PRO A 96 13.94 -11.69 -9.89
CA PRO A 96 12.92 -10.67 -9.64
C PRO A 96 11.82 -10.63 -10.71
#